data_AF-A0A9W5AZB3-F1
#
_entry.id   AF-A0A9W5AZB3-F1
#
_cell.length_a   1.000
_cell.length_b   1.000
_cell.length_c   1.000
_cell.angle_alpha   90.00
_cell.angle_beta   90.00
_cell.angle_gamma   90.00
#
_symmetry.space_group_name_H-M   'P 1'
#
loop_
_entity.id
_entity.type
_entity.pdbx_description
1 polymer ?
#
loop_
_entity_poly.entity_id
_entity_poly.type
_entity_poly.pdbx_seq_one_letter_code
_entity_poly.pdbx_strand_id
1 'polypeptide(L)'
;MLTAIANALASLWRGTLGVISWGKQLLRWPFSVIFGSGGGAMPRPEYKPDVSGTQLLDEFEETRQRHAAVHDLDRDGVSTVIKYAKATPSARPTIDLDGLGKDVRATLITMDDHELRALAQAGIGAVRKFIDGKAHGIHGVPVVAPLVAAPVAPATEMSAEERVSWKVRSRLLKSEQGQEFKLARY
;
A
#
# COMPACT_ATOMS: atom_id res chain seq x y z
N MET A 1 -54.61 59.53 51.34
CA MET A 1 -53.65 58.67 52.10
C MET A 1 -53.11 57.51 51.26
N LEU A 2 -53.94 56.79 50.50
CA LEU A 2 -53.48 55.68 49.63
C LEU A 2 -52.44 56.09 48.57
N THR A 3 -52.54 57.29 48.00
CA THR A 3 -51.59 57.82 47.02
C THR A 3 -50.21 58.13 47.61
N ALA A 4 -50.13 58.50 48.89
CA ALA A 4 -48.85 58.76 49.57
C ALA A 4 -48.11 57.45 49.88
N ILE A 5 -48.84 56.41 50.29
CA ILE A 5 -48.30 55.08 50.54
C ILE A 5 -47.80 54.44 49.23
N ALA A 6 -48.55 54.59 48.15
CA ALA A 6 -48.15 54.10 46.82
C ALA A 6 -46.86 54.77 46.31
N ASN A 7 -46.72 56.09 46.49
CA ASN A 7 -45.50 56.80 46.09
C ASN A 7 -44.30 56.43 46.95
N ALA A 8 -44.48 56.20 48.26
CA ALA A 8 -43.42 55.73 49.14
C ALA A 8 -42.94 54.31 48.75
N LEU A 9 -43.87 53.41 48.41
CA LEU A 9 -43.53 52.07 47.92
C LEU A 9 -42.81 52.12 46.56
N ALA A 10 -43.25 53.00 45.66
CA ALA A 10 -42.62 53.18 44.35
C ALA A 10 -41.21 53.76 44.46
N SER A 11 -40.96 54.70 45.39
CA SER A 11 -39.61 55.23 45.65
C SER A 11 -38.69 54.18 46.27
N LEU A 12 -39.21 53.33 47.15
CA LEU A 12 -38.46 52.23 47.74
C LEU A 12 -38.05 51.20 46.68
N TRP A 13 -38.98 50.83 45.79
CA TRP A 13 -38.72 49.91 44.68
C TRP A 13 -37.75 50.47 43.63
N ARG A 14 -37.84 51.76 43.31
CA ARG A 14 -36.86 52.40 42.41
C ARG A 14 -35.48 52.51 43.05
N GLY A 15 -35.41 52.78 44.36
CA GLY A 15 -34.17 52.79 45.12
C GLY A 15 -33.50 51.42 45.19
N THR A 16 -34.26 50.36 45.48
CA THR A 16 -33.73 48.99 45.56
C THR A 16 -33.28 48.46 44.20
N LEU A 17 -34.04 48.71 43.13
CA LEU A 17 -33.62 48.36 41.77
C LEU A 17 -32.37 49.13 41.34
N GLY A 18 -32.26 50.41 41.72
CA GLY A 18 -31.06 51.23 41.50
C GLY A 18 -29.83 50.65 42.20
N VAL A 19 -29.93 50.29 43.48
CA VAL A 19 -28.84 49.68 44.26
C VAL A 19 -28.43 48.33 43.68
N ILE A 20 -29.38 47.49 43.24
CA ILE A 20 -29.07 46.21 42.60
C ILE A 20 -28.34 46.43 41.27
N SER A 21 -28.76 47.41 40.47
CA SER A 21 -28.09 47.73 39.20
C SER A 21 -26.67 48.25 39.43
N TRP A 22 -26.46 49.08 40.45
CA TRP A 22 -25.16 49.60 40.84
C TRP A 22 -24.24 48.50 41.40
N GLY A 23 -24.77 47.62 42.24
CA GLY A 23 -24.04 46.46 42.77
C GLY A 23 -23.57 45.51 41.66
N LYS A 24 -24.42 45.25 40.65
CA LYS A 24 -24.04 44.48 39.46
C LYS A 24 -22.93 45.16 38.66
N GLN A 25 -22.98 46.48 38.51
CA GLN A 25 -21.95 47.27 37.83
C GLN A 25 -20.61 47.20 38.58
N LEU A 26 -20.63 47.35 39.90
CA LEU A 26 -19.44 47.31 40.76
C LEU A 26 -18.80 45.92 40.76
N LEU A 27 -19.61 44.86 40.84
CA LEU A 27 -19.13 43.48 40.78
C LEU A 27 -18.53 43.15 39.41
N ARG A 28 -19.10 43.69 38.33
CA ARG A 28 -18.66 43.44 36.94
C ARG A 28 -17.47 44.30 36.52
N TRP A 29 -17.25 45.45 37.15
CA TRP A 29 -16.17 46.38 36.81
C TRP A 29 -14.78 45.70 36.82
N PRO A 30 -14.33 45.00 37.88
CA PRO A 30 -13.01 44.37 37.89
C PRO A 30 -12.89 43.25 36.83
N PHE A 31 -13.94 42.47 36.62
CA PHE A 31 -13.94 41.46 35.54
C PHE A 31 -13.97 42.09 34.15
N SER A 32 -14.58 43.26 33.98
CA SER A 32 -14.58 43.97 32.69
C SER A 32 -13.20 44.55 32.34
N VAL A 33 -12.41 44.91 33.34
CA VAL A 33 -11.02 45.39 33.18
C VAL A 33 -10.09 44.22 32.85
N ILE A 34 -10.29 43.06 33.49
CA ILE A 34 -9.44 41.87 33.28
C ILE A 34 -9.84 41.06 32.04
N PHE A 35 -11.13 40.92 31.77
CA PHE A 35 -11.68 40.04 30.71
C PHE A 35 -12.33 40.79 29.55
N GLY A 36 -12.25 42.11 29.52
CA GLY A 36 -12.59 42.92 28.35
C GLY A 36 -14.08 42.91 27.98
N SER A 37 -14.79 43.98 28.35
CA SER A 37 -16.08 44.30 27.74
C SER A 37 -15.89 44.80 26.31
N GLY A 38 -15.89 43.88 25.34
CA GLY A 38 -16.19 44.16 23.93
C GLY A 38 -15.12 44.94 23.15
N GLY A 39 -14.40 44.23 22.28
CA GLY A 39 -13.88 44.81 21.04
C GLY A 39 -12.58 45.62 21.10
N GLY A 40 -11.86 45.60 22.23
CA GLY A 40 -10.48 46.08 22.27
C GLY A 40 -9.59 45.15 21.44
N ALA A 41 -9.10 45.64 20.31
CA ALA A 41 -8.19 44.94 19.42
C ALA A 41 -7.03 44.33 20.23
N MET A 42 -7.08 43.02 20.47
CA MET A 42 -5.84 42.28 20.69
C MET A 42 -4.95 42.61 19.49
N PRO A 43 -3.67 42.97 19.70
CA PRO A 43 -2.75 43.09 18.58
C PRO A 43 -2.81 41.77 17.83
N ARG A 44 -3.36 41.80 16.60
CA ARG A 44 -3.38 40.63 15.74
C ARG A 44 -1.91 40.25 15.58
N PRO A 45 -1.46 39.07 16.04
CA PRO A 45 -0.10 38.65 15.76
C PRO A 45 0.02 38.66 14.25
N GLU A 46 0.91 39.52 13.74
CA GLU A 46 1.20 39.61 12.32
C GLU A 46 1.92 38.29 11.98
N TYR A 47 1.14 37.30 11.54
CA TYR A 47 1.65 36.00 11.16
C TYR A 47 2.52 36.20 9.92
N LYS A 48 3.84 36.28 10.13
CA LYS A 48 4.83 36.17 9.08
C LYS A 48 5.16 34.69 8.99
N PRO A 49 4.71 33.98 7.94
CA PRO A 49 5.12 32.60 7.76
C PRO A 49 6.65 32.59 7.59
N ASP A 50 7.35 31.92 8.51
CA ASP A 50 8.79 31.67 8.40
C ASP A 50 9.14 30.80 7.18
N VAL A 51 8.15 30.04 6.70
CA VAL A 51 8.26 29.18 5.52
C VAL A 51 7.75 29.90 4.28
N SER A 52 8.58 29.99 3.25
CA SER A 52 8.16 30.48 1.95
C SER A 52 7.22 29.47 1.28
N GLY A 53 6.25 29.93 0.49
CA GLY A 53 5.33 29.04 -0.23
C GLY A 53 6.03 28.05 -1.15
N THR A 54 7.25 28.38 -1.62
CA THR A 54 8.09 27.47 -2.40
C THR A 54 8.62 26.31 -1.56
N GLN A 55 8.95 26.54 -0.29
CA GLN A 55 9.42 25.49 0.62
C GLN A 55 8.31 24.47 0.92
N LEU A 56 7.05 24.92 1.00
CA LEU A 56 5.89 24.04 1.16
C LEU A 56 5.61 23.23 -0.12
N LEU A 57 5.84 23.82 -1.29
CA LEU A 57 5.74 23.11 -2.58
C LEU A 57 6.83 22.05 -2.70
N ASP A 58 8.07 22.39 -2.37
CA ASP A 58 9.19 21.45 -2.39
C ASP A 58 8.96 20.29 -1.40
N GLU A 59 8.51 20.57 -0.18
CA GLU A 59 8.18 19.55 0.82
C GLU A 59 7.02 18.64 0.36
N PHE A 60 6.01 19.21 -0.31
CA PHE A 60 4.91 18.44 -0.88
C PHE A 60 5.37 17.53 -2.03
N GLU A 61 6.22 18.03 -2.93
CA GLU A 61 6.79 17.25 -4.02
C GLU A 61 7.69 16.12 -3.50
N GLU A 62 8.56 16.40 -2.53
CA GLU A 62 9.38 15.38 -1.88
C GLU A 62 8.53 14.29 -1.22
N THR A 63 7.47 14.69 -0.50
CA THR A 63 6.56 13.77 0.16
C THR A 63 5.81 12.92 -0.86
N ARG A 64 5.34 13.52 -1.96
CA ARG A 64 4.69 12.80 -3.06
C ARG A 64 5.62 11.79 -3.71
N GLN A 65 6.88 12.13 -3.94
CA GLN A 65 7.88 11.23 -4.51
C GLN A 65 8.19 10.06 -3.57
N ARG A 66 8.33 10.32 -2.27
CA ARG A 66 8.54 9.26 -1.26
C ARG A 66 7.34 8.31 -1.17
N HIS A 67 6.11 8.82 -1.22
CA HIS A 67 4.92 7.97 -1.23
C HIS A 67 4.78 7.17 -2.52
N ALA A 68 5.13 7.74 -3.68
CA ALA A 68 5.15 7.01 -4.94
C ALA A 68 6.17 5.85 -4.91
N ALA A 69 7.37 6.10 -4.36
CA ALA A 69 8.41 5.08 -4.21
C ALA A 69 8.00 3.91 -3.29
N VAL A 70 7.18 4.16 -2.27
CA VAL A 70 6.65 3.11 -1.38
C VAL A 70 5.55 2.29 -2.06
N HIS A 71 4.78 2.87 -2.99
CA HIS A 71 3.73 2.18 -3.73
C HIS A 71 4.24 1.33 -4.90
N ASP A 72 5.45 1.59 -5.40
CA ASP A 72 6.12 0.76 -6.40
C ASP A 72 6.72 -0.54 -5.81
N LEU A 73 6.56 -0.77 -4.49
CA LEU A 73 6.92 -2.05 -3.89
C LEU A 73 5.94 -3.12 -4.39
N ASP A 74 6.35 -3.82 -5.45
CA ASP A 74 5.59 -4.86 -6.15
C ASP A 74 5.38 -6.11 -5.27
N ARG A 75 4.53 -5.98 -4.25
CA ARG A 75 4.27 -7.02 -3.25
C ARG A 75 3.77 -8.33 -3.87
N ASP A 76 3.05 -8.21 -4.99
CA ASP A 76 2.43 -9.35 -5.67
C ASP A 76 3.23 -9.79 -6.92
N GLY A 77 4.32 -9.11 -7.29
CA GLY A 77 5.10 -9.43 -8.51
C GLY A 77 4.41 -9.03 -9.82
N VAL A 78 3.24 -8.40 -9.77
CA VAL A 78 2.39 -8.12 -10.94
C VAL A 78 3.02 -7.05 -11.82
N SER A 79 3.61 -6.00 -11.24
CA SER A 79 4.22 -4.93 -12.03
C SER A 79 5.46 -5.44 -12.77
N THR A 80 6.23 -6.32 -12.15
CA THR A 80 7.40 -6.98 -12.72
C THR A 80 7.02 -7.90 -13.88
N VAL A 81 5.96 -8.71 -13.71
CA VAL A 81 5.45 -9.58 -14.77
C VAL A 81 4.94 -8.77 -15.97
N ILE A 82 4.18 -7.70 -15.73
CA ILE A 82 3.69 -6.82 -16.82
C ILE A 82 4.86 -6.12 -17.52
N LYS A 83 5.87 -5.67 -16.77
CA LYS A 83 7.08 -5.03 -17.32
C LYS A 83 7.85 -6.01 -18.20
N TYR A 84 8.02 -7.26 -17.77
CA TYR A 84 8.66 -8.31 -18.55
C TYR A 84 7.87 -8.63 -19.83
N ALA A 85 6.55 -8.79 -19.71
CA ALA A 85 5.67 -9.12 -20.82
C ALA A 85 5.61 -8.02 -21.89
N LYS A 86 5.73 -6.74 -21.49
CA LYS A 86 5.78 -5.58 -22.40
C LYS A 86 7.16 -5.34 -23.01
N ALA A 87 8.22 -5.89 -22.42
CA ALA A 87 9.58 -5.65 -22.88
C ALA A 87 9.86 -6.33 -24.23
N THR A 88 10.70 -5.67 -25.03
CA THR A 88 11.22 -6.26 -26.26
C THR A 88 12.09 -7.48 -25.94
N PRO A 89 12.21 -8.47 -26.85
CA PRO A 89 13.03 -9.67 -26.60
C PRO A 89 14.48 -9.35 -26.20
N SER A 90 15.04 -8.25 -26.73
CA SER A 90 16.37 -7.75 -26.39
C SER A 90 16.49 -7.18 -24.97
N ALA A 91 15.42 -6.64 -24.39
CA ALA A 91 15.41 -5.99 -23.08
C ALA A 91 14.97 -6.94 -21.94
N ARG A 92 14.28 -8.04 -22.25
CA ARG A 92 13.88 -9.07 -21.27
C ARG A 92 15.00 -9.61 -20.38
N PRO A 93 16.21 -9.93 -20.88
CA PRO A 93 17.27 -10.48 -20.03
C PRO A 93 17.82 -9.46 -19.01
N THR A 94 17.56 -8.17 -19.20
CA THR A 94 18.00 -7.11 -18.26
C THR A 94 16.98 -6.85 -17.14
N ILE A 95 15.79 -7.44 -17.22
CA ILE A 95 14.76 -7.28 -16.19
C ILE A 95 14.97 -8.33 -15.12
N ASP A 96 15.12 -7.87 -13.88
CA ASP A 96 15.22 -8.75 -12.73
C ASP A 96 13.86 -9.43 -12.45
N LEU A 97 13.90 -10.76 -12.31
CA LEU A 97 12.75 -11.62 -12.01
C LEU A 97 12.92 -12.36 -10.68
N ASP A 98 13.96 -12.07 -9.89
CA ASP A 98 14.23 -12.78 -8.64
C ASP A 98 13.15 -12.55 -7.55
N GLY A 99 12.35 -11.48 -7.69
CA GLY A 99 11.18 -11.24 -6.85
C GLY A 99 9.98 -12.17 -7.14
N LEU A 100 10.02 -12.95 -8.22
CA LEU A 100 8.94 -13.87 -8.61
C LEU A 100 9.22 -15.30 -8.13
N GLY A 101 8.14 -16.07 -7.93
CA GLY A 101 8.24 -17.50 -7.66
C GLY A 101 9.01 -18.23 -8.77
N LYS A 102 9.83 -19.22 -8.41
CA LYS A 102 10.68 -19.97 -9.36
C LYS A 102 9.88 -20.57 -10.51
N ASP A 103 8.68 -21.06 -10.23
CA ASP A 103 7.77 -21.65 -11.21
C ASP A 103 7.25 -20.61 -12.21
N VAL A 104 6.87 -19.44 -11.71
CA VAL A 104 6.40 -18.30 -12.52
C VAL A 104 7.53 -17.81 -13.43
N ARG A 105 8.74 -17.67 -12.88
CA ARG A 105 9.94 -17.28 -13.64
C ARG A 105 10.26 -18.28 -14.74
N ALA A 106 10.25 -19.58 -14.44
CA ALA A 106 10.48 -20.62 -15.44
C ALA A 106 9.43 -20.54 -16.56
N THR A 107 8.16 -20.38 -16.19
CA THR A 107 7.06 -20.27 -17.15
C THR A 107 7.23 -19.05 -18.05
N LEU A 108 7.54 -17.87 -17.51
CA LEU A 108 7.76 -16.64 -18.28
C LEU A 108 8.93 -16.73 -19.27
N ILE A 109 9.99 -17.46 -18.91
CA ILE A 109 11.15 -17.66 -19.80
C ILE A 109 10.80 -18.61 -20.95
N THR A 110 9.91 -19.59 -20.71
CA THR A 110 9.50 -20.56 -21.73
C THR A 110 8.38 -20.09 -22.65
N MET A 111 7.71 -18.99 -22.30
CA MET A 111 6.56 -18.47 -23.06
C MET A 111 6.98 -17.79 -24.37
N ASP A 112 6.10 -17.90 -25.36
CA ASP A 112 6.28 -17.24 -26.66
C ASP A 112 5.83 -15.76 -26.64
N ASP A 113 6.29 -14.97 -27.61
CA ASP A 113 6.00 -13.54 -27.73
C ASP A 113 4.50 -13.24 -27.82
N HIS A 114 3.72 -14.13 -28.45
CA HIS A 114 2.28 -14.00 -28.54
C HIS A 114 1.59 -14.17 -27.18
N GLU A 115 2.07 -15.12 -26.39
CA GLU A 115 1.55 -15.41 -25.05
C GLU A 115 1.92 -14.28 -24.08
N LEU A 116 3.15 -13.75 -24.19
CA LEU A 116 3.59 -12.59 -23.42
C LEU A 116 2.78 -11.33 -23.78
N ARG A 117 2.44 -11.11 -25.05
CA ARG A 117 1.53 -10.02 -25.44
C ARG A 117 0.13 -10.19 -24.87
N ALA A 118 -0.40 -11.41 -24.88
CA ALA A 118 -1.69 -11.70 -24.25
C ALA A 118 -1.66 -11.43 -22.74
N LEU A 119 -0.54 -11.76 -22.09
CA LEU A 119 -0.33 -11.51 -20.66
C LEU A 119 -0.17 -10.02 -20.35
N ALA A 120 0.48 -9.25 -21.23
CA ALA A 120 0.61 -7.80 -21.10
C ALA A 120 -0.72 -7.04 -21.28
N GLN A 121 -1.64 -7.61 -22.07
CA GLN A 121 -2.99 -7.07 -22.30
C GLN A 121 -4.02 -7.55 -21.28
N ALA A 122 -3.67 -8.56 -20.47
CA ALA A 122 -4.55 -9.09 -19.46
C ALA A 122 -4.76 -8.11 -18.29
N GLY A 123 -5.93 -8.18 -17.66
CA GLY A 123 -6.22 -7.38 -16.47
C GLY A 123 -5.38 -7.82 -15.26
N ILE A 124 -5.10 -6.87 -14.36
CA ILE A 124 -4.30 -7.07 -13.13
C ILE A 124 -4.76 -8.30 -12.34
N GLY A 125 -6.07 -8.52 -12.22
CA GLY A 125 -6.63 -9.68 -11.51
C GLY A 125 -6.34 -11.03 -12.18
N ALA A 126 -6.22 -11.07 -13.50
CA ALA A 126 -5.86 -12.28 -14.24
C ALA A 126 -4.36 -12.59 -14.09
N VAL A 127 -3.51 -11.55 -14.14
CA VAL A 127 -2.06 -11.69 -13.88
C VAL A 127 -1.81 -12.17 -12.46
N ARG A 128 -2.55 -11.67 -11.46
CA ARG A 128 -2.44 -12.17 -10.08
C ARG A 128 -2.81 -13.65 -9.95
N LYS A 129 -3.86 -14.10 -10.65
CA LYS A 129 -4.21 -15.52 -10.70
C LYS A 129 -3.14 -16.37 -11.38
N PHE A 130 -2.49 -15.83 -12.42
CA PHE A 130 -1.37 -16.49 -13.08
C PHE A 130 -0.17 -16.67 -12.14
N ILE A 131 0.19 -15.63 -11.37
CA ILE A 131 1.26 -15.71 -10.36
C ILE A 131 0.94 -16.73 -9.27
N ASP A 132 -0.33 -16.80 -8.84
CA ASP A 132 -0.83 -17.81 -7.90
C ASP A 132 -0.89 -19.24 -8.48
N GLY A 133 -0.59 -19.46 -9.77
CA GLY A 133 -0.75 -20.75 -10.45
C GLY A 133 -2.20 -21.21 -10.60
N LYS A 134 -3.16 -20.30 -10.46
CA LYS A 134 -4.60 -20.56 -10.62
C LYS A 134 -5.03 -20.37 -12.07
N ALA A 135 -6.20 -20.91 -12.40
CA ALA A 135 -6.83 -20.66 -13.71
C ALA A 135 -7.07 -19.15 -13.90
N HIS A 136 -6.28 -18.54 -14.79
CA HIS A 136 -6.26 -17.08 -15.02
C HIS A 136 -7.25 -16.62 -16.10
N GLY A 137 -7.75 -17.53 -16.96
CA GLY A 137 -8.73 -17.22 -18.00
C GLY A 137 -8.18 -16.41 -19.20
N ILE A 138 -6.88 -16.11 -19.20
CA ILE A 138 -6.17 -15.51 -20.34
C ILE A 138 -5.99 -16.56 -21.43
N HIS A 139 -6.53 -16.30 -22.63
CA HIS A 139 -6.42 -17.20 -23.77
C HIS A 139 -4.98 -17.23 -24.31
N GLY A 140 -4.45 -18.44 -24.52
CA GLY A 140 -3.12 -18.66 -25.07
C GLY A 140 -1.97 -18.54 -24.07
N VAL A 141 -2.23 -18.26 -22.80
CA VAL A 141 -1.20 -18.28 -21.75
C VAL A 141 -1.24 -19.64 -21.05
N PRO A 142 -0.10 -20.33 -20.88
CA PRO A 142 -0.04 -21.57 -20.09
C PRO A 142 -0.25 -21.28 -18.60
N VAL A 143 -0.96 -22.17 -17.90
CA VAL A 143 -1.08 -22.08 -16.44
C VAL A 143 0.25 -22.47 -15.81
N VAL A 144 0.74 -21.66 -14.86
CA VAL A 144 1.98 -21.94 -14.12
C VAL A 144 1.82 -23.27 -13.39
N ALA A 145 2.52 -24.29 -13.85
CA ALA A 145 2.60 -25.59 -13.19
C ALA A 145 3.75 -25.55 -12.17
N PRO A 146 3.59 -26.17 -10.99
CA PRO A 146 4.70 -26.32 -10.06
C PRO A 146 5.81 -27.10 -10.75
N LEU A 147 7.04 -26.55 -10.74
CA LEU A 147 8.19 -27.22 -11.31
C LEU A 147 8.40 -28.52 -10.52
N VAL A 148 8.06 -29.67 -11.11
CA VAL A 148 8.32 -30.98 -10.52
C VAL A 148 9.81 -31.01 -10.23
N ALA A 149 10.14 -31.04 -8.93
CA ALA A 149 11.51 -30.99 -8.47
C ALA A 149 12.34 -32.00 -9.27
N ALA A 150 13.36 -31.50 -9.99
CA ALA A 150 14.30 -32.37 -10.67
C ALA A 150 14.80 -33.42 -9.66
N PRO A 151 14.87 -34.72 -10.04
CA PRO A 151 15.33 -35.75 -9.13
C PRO A 151 16.70 -35.32 -8.62
N VAL A 152 16.80 -35.21 -7.30
CA VAL A 152 17.99 -34.76 -6.56
C VAL A 152 19.22 -35.37 -7.20
N ALA A 153 20.00 -34.53 -7.90
CA ALA A 153 21.30 -34.96 -8.39
C ALA A 153 22.10 -35.43 -7.17
N PRO A 154 22.71 -36.62 -7.21
CA PRO A 154 23.38 -37.17 -6.04
C PRO A 154 24.48 -36.21 -5.59
N ALA A 155 24.47 -35.85 -4.30
CA ALA A 155 25.52 -35.07 -3.68
C ALA A 155 26.87 -35.72 -4.00
N THR A 156 27.85 -34.91 -4.38
CA THR A 156 29.16 -35.30 -4.92
C THR A 156 29.97 -36.23 -3.97
N GLU A 157 29.50 -36.43 -2.73
CA GLU A 157 30.13 -37.21 -1.68
C GLU A 157 29.25 -38.36 -1.16
N MET A 158 28.63 -39.16 -2.04
CA MET A 158 27.93 -40.36 -1.59
C MET A 158 28.90 -41.45 -1.11
N SER A 159 28.63 -41.99 0.09
CA SER A 159 29.30 -43.17 0.64
C SER A 159 29.08 -44.41 -0.24
N ALA A 160 29.95 -45.42 -0.13
CA ALA A 160 29.89 -46.61 -1.00
C ALA A 160 28.54 -47.34 -0.92
N GLU A 161 27.93 -47.38 0.26
CA GLU A 161 26.64 -48.02 0.51
C GLU A 161 25.48 -47.24 -0.12
N GLU A 162 25.50 -45.92 -0.01
CA GLU A 162 24.51 -45.05 -0.64
C GLU A 162 24.56 -45.18 -2.17
N ARG A 163 25.76 -45.31 -2.76
CA ARG A 163 25.90 -45.51 -4.22
C ARG A 163 25.23 -46.79 -4.70
N VAL A 164 25.37 -47.88 -3.93
CA VAL A 164 24.72 -49.15 -4.26
C VAL A 164 23.22 -49.01 -4.16
N SER A 165 22.70 -48.41 -3.08
CA SER A 165 21.26 -48.20 -2.90
C SER A 165 20.66 -47.32 -4.01
N TRP A 166 21.35 -46.27 -4.43
CA TRP A 166 20.94 -45.41 -5.54
C TRP A 166 20.97 -46.14 -6.88
N LYS A 167 21.98 -46.97 -7.12
CA LYS A 167 22.07 -47.78 -8.35
C LYS A 167 20.96 -48.81 -8.44
N VAL A 168 20.52 -49.36 -7.30
CA VAL A 168 19.36 -50.26 -7.24
C VAL A 168 18.06 -49.48 -7.49
N ARG A 169 17.85 -48.36 -6.80
CA ARG A 169 16.66 -47.51 -6.96
C ARG A 169 16.49 -46.97 -8.38
N SER A 170 17.58 -46.50 -8.99
CA SER A 170 17.55 -46.00 -10.38
C SER A 170 17.24 -47.09 -11.40
N ARG A 171 17.67 -48.34 -11.16
CA ARG A 171 17.32 -49.48 -12.03
C ARG A 171 15.85 -49.88 -11.90
N LEU A 172 15.31 -49.88 -10.68
CA LEU A 172 13.89 -50.16 -10.44
C LEU A 172 12.99 -49.08 -11.08
N LEU A 173 13.33 -47.81 -10.89
CA LEU A 173 12.61 -46.70 -11.54
C LEU A 173 12.70 -46.77 -13.06
N LYS A 174 13.86 -47.16 -13.60
CA LYS A 174 14.02 -47.36 -15.05
C LYS A 174 13.16 -48.52 -15.59
N SER A 175 12.95 -49.59 -14.82
CA SER A 175 12.06 -50.68 -15.23
C SER A 175 10.58 -50.34 -15.09
N GLU A 176 10.21 -49.51 -14.13
CA GLU A 176 8.81 -49.12 -13.88
C GLU A 176 8.34 -47.97 -14.80
N GLN A 177 9.21 -47.01 -15.10
CA GLN A 177 8.86 -45.78 -15.84
C GLN A 177 9.50 -45.69 -17.23
N GLY A 178 10.35 -46.64 -17.61
CA GLY A 178 11.00 -46.66 -18.91
C GLY A 178 10.05 -47.05 -20.02
N GLN A 179 9.37 -46.08 -20.64
CA GLN A 179 8.88 -46.27 -22.00
C GLN A 179 10.06 -46.57 -22.92
N GLU A 180 10.04 -47.74 -23.55
CA GLU A 180 11.02 -48.11 -24.58
C GLU A 180 11.01 -47.02 -25.67
N PHE A 181 12.14 -46.34 -25.81
CA PHE A 181 12.33 -45.30 -26.83
C PHE A 181 12.30 -45.97 -28.20
N LYS A 182 11.09 -46.08 -28.80
CA LYS A 182 10.91 -46.62 -30.15
C LYS A 182 11.47 -45.61 -31.14
N LEU A 183 12.72 -45.82 -31.55
CA LEU A 183 13.28 -45.18 -32.72
C LEU A 183 12.51 -45.68 -33.95
N ALA A 184 11.57 -44.89 -34.45
CA ALA A 184 10.99 -45.10 -35.75
C ALA A 184 12.10 -44.92 -36.79
N ARG A 185 12.57 -46.03 -37.37
CA ARG A 185 13.39 -46.00 -38.59
C ARG A 185 12.51 -45.50 -39.73
N TYR A 186 12.82 -44.32 -40.24
CA TYR A 186 12.51 -43.95 -41.62
C TYR A 186 13.55 -44.57 -42.55
#